data_AF-A0A7G7UIR5-F1
#
_entry.id   AF-A0A7G7UIR5-F1
#
_cell.length_a   1.000
_cell.length_b   1.000
_cell.length_c   1.000
_cell.angle_alpha   90.00
_cell.angle_beta   90.00
_cell.angle_gamma   90.00
#
_symmetry.space_group_name_H-M   'P 1'
#
loop_
_entity.id
_entity.type
_entity.pdbx_description
1 polymer ?
#
loop_
_entity_poly.entity_id
_entity_poly.type
_entity_poly.pdbx_seq_one_letter_code
_entity_poly.pdbx_strand_id
1 'polypeptide(L)' 'MVKKALIVLLIILPFIQLALLPFVNRIEPIIFGLPFFHFWLLLWIIITPVCSFGIYLMQKKDGGIE' A
#
# COMPACT_ATOMS: atom_id res chain seq x y z
N MET A 1 -1.16 2.43 -22.77
CA MET A 1 -0.60 1.22 -22.11
C MET A 1 -0.04 1.51 -20.72
N VAL A 2 0.81 2.55 -20.56
CA VAL A 2 1.43 2.93 -19.27
C VAL A 2 0.43 3.10 -18.11
N LYS A 3 -0.70 3.75 -18.34
CA LYS A 3 -1.73 3.96 -17.31
C LYS A 3 -2.26 2.64 -16.71
N LYS A 4 -2.51 1.63 -17.55
CA LYS A 4 -2.99 0.32 -17.09
C LYS A 4 -1.91 -0.37 -16.26
N ALA A 5 -0.64 -0.28 -16.66
CA ALA A 5 0.48 -0.82 -15.90
C ALA A 5 0.61 -0.16 -14.52
N LEU A 6 0.44 1.16 -14.44
CA LEU A 6 0.44 1.90 -13.17
C LEU A 6 -0.71 1.47 -12.24
N ILE A 7 -1.93 1.27 -12.77
CA ILE A 7 -3.05 0.76 -11.98
C ILE A 7 -2.75 -0.64 -11.45
N VAL A 8 -2.21 -1.53 -12.29
CA VAL A 8 -1.80 -2.88 -11.88
C VAL A 8 -0.73 -2.83 -10.79
N LEU A 9 0.25 -1.93 -10.91
CA LEU A 9 1.27 -1.74 -9.88
C LEU A 9 0.66 -1.30 -8.54
N LEU A 10 -0.25 -0.32 -8.55
CA LEU A 10 -0.95 0.14 -7.35
C LEU A 10 -1.81 -0.95 -6.71
N ILE A 11 -2.37 -1.87 -7.50
CA ILE A 11 -3.13 -3.02 -7.00
C ILE A 11 -2.20 -4.04 -6.34
N ILE A 12 -1.05 -4.35 -6.94
CA ILE A 12 -0.12 -5.37 -6.44
C ILE A 12 0.63 -4.88 -5.20
N LEU A 13 0.91 -3.59 -5.10
CA LEU A 13 1.75 -3.01 -4.05
C LEU A 13 1.29 -3.36 -2.62
N PRO A 14 -0.01 -3.28 -2.25
CA PRO A 14 -0.53 -3.76 -0.96
C PRO A 14 -0.28 -5.23 -0.67
N PHE A 15 -0.13 -6.11 -1.66
CA PHE A 15 0.12 -7.54 -1.42
C PHE A 15 1.58 -7.82 -1.07
N ILE A 16 2.51 -6.94 -1.45
CA ILE A 16 3.94 -7.05 -1.12
C ILE A 16 4.13 -7.05 0.41
N GLN A 17 3.23 -6.39 1.15
CA GLN A 17 3.31 -6.35 2.60
C GLN A 17 3.21 -7.73 3.24
N LEU A 18 2.42 -8.63 2.64
CA LEU A 18 2.26 -10.02 3.09
C LEU A 18 3.51 -10.85 2.81
N ALA A 19 4.14 -10.64 1.66
CA ALA A 19 5.37 -11.32 1.28
C ALA A 19 6.55 -10.94 2.19
N LEU A 20 6.52 -9.73 2.76
CA LEU A 20 7.57 -9.22 3.64
C LEU A 20 7.36 -9.59 5.12
N LEU A 21 6.24 -10.22 5.49
CA LEU A 21 5.93 -10.62 6.88
C LEU A 21 7.07 -11.38 7.58
N PRO A 22 7.75 -12.37 6.96
CA PRO A 22 8.85 -13.07 7.62
C PRO A 22 10.00 -12.17 8.04
N PHE A 23 10.21 -11.06 7.32
CA PHE A 23 11.25 -10.10 7.65
C PHE A 23 10.78 -9.12 8.71
N VAL A 24 9.54 -8.63 8.61
CA VAL A 24 9.04 -7.55 9.47
C VAL A 24 8.43 -8.03 10.79
N ASN A 25 8.18 -9.33 10.93
CA ASN A 25 7.69 -9.95 12.15
C ASN A 25 8.79 -10.04 13.22
N ARG A 26 9.15 -8.89 13.77
CA ARG A 26 10.12 -8.73 14.85
C ARG A 26 9.73 -7.55 15.72
N ILE A 27 10.22 -7.57 16.97
CA ILE A 27 9.93 -6.51 17.95
C ILE A 27 10.82 -5.29 17.69
N GLU A 28 12.11 -5.49 17.45
CA GLU A 28 13.06 -4.42 17.19
C GLU A 28 13.23 -4.14 15.69
N PRO A 29 13.43 -2.87 15.29
CA PRO A 29 13.52 -1.68 16.14
C PRO A 29 12.16 -1.18 16.64
N ILE A 30 12.15 -0.49 17.79
CA ILE A 30 10.98 0.23 18.27
C ILE A 30 10.92 1.60 17.58
N ILE A 31 9.84 1.87 16.86
CA ILE A 31 9.63 3.11 16.10
C ILE A 31 8.43 3.84 16.70
N PHE A 32 8.61 5.08 17.14
CA PHE A 32 7.58 5.87 17.84
C PHE A 32 6.93 5.15 19.05
N GLY A 33 7.70 4.32 19.76
CA GLY A 33 7.19 3.52 20.87
C GLY A 33 6.44 2.25 20.48
N LEU A 34 6.32 1.95 19.18
CA LEU A 34 5.70 0.73 18.66
C LEU A 34 6.76 -0.30 18.26
N PRO A 35 6.54 -1.61 18.53
CA PRO A 35 7.35 -2.66 17.93
C PRO A 35 7.33 -2.58 16.40
N PHE A 36 8.41 -3.02 15.75
CA PHE A 36 8.59 -2.89 14.31
C PHE A 36 7.40 -3.45 13.51
N PHE A 37 6.88 -4.62 13.90
CA PHE A 37 5.72 -5.23 13.25
C PHE A 37 4.45 -4.37 13.34
N HIS A 38 4.20 -3.73 14.49
CA HIS A 38 3.02 -2.88 14.67
C HIS A 38 3.14 -1.59 13.84
N PHE A 39 4.33 -0.99 13.83
CA PHE A 39 4.61 0.17 12.99
C PHE A 39 4.43 -0.17 11.50
N TRP A 40 4.88 -1.36 11.07
CA TRP A 40 4.66 -1.86 9.71
C TRP A 40 3.17 -1.94 9.36
N LEU A 41 2.36 -2.57 10.21
CA LEU A 41 0.91 -2.65 9.99
C LEU A 41 0.27 -1.26 9.92
N LEU A 42 0.65 -0.35 10.82
CA LEU A 42 0.17 1.03 10.84
C LEU A 42 0.51 1.78 9.54
N LEU A 43 1.74 1.62 9.04
CA LEU A 43 2.17 2.18 7.77
C LEU A 43 1.26 1.69 6.61
N TRP A 44 0.97 0.40 6.57
CA TRP A 44 0.13 -0.20 5.53
C TRP A 44 -1.36 0.15 5.62
N ILE A 45 -1.86 0.48 6.82
CA ILE A 45 -3.20 1.09 6.99
C ILE A 45 -3.33 2.39 6.21
N ILE A 46 -2.25 3.17 6.08
CA ILE A 46 -2.24 4.44 5.32
C ILE A 46 -1.92 4.18 3.85
N ILE A 47 -0.91 3.35 3.53
CA ILE A 47 -0.48 3.13 2.15
C ILE A 47 -1.60 2.48 1.30
N THR A 48 -2.35 1.53 1.86
CA THR A 48 -3.41 0.80 1.12
C THR A 48 -4.51 1.73 0.58
N PRO A 49 -5.17 2.59 1.39
CA PRO A 49 -6.16 3.52 0.88
C PRO A 49 -5.54 4.60 -0.03
N VAL A 50 -4.28 4.98 0.17
CA VAL A 50 -3.57 5.88 -0.76
C VAL A 50 -3.42 5.23 -2.14
N CYS A 51 -3.13 3.93 -2.21
CA CYS A 51 -3.10 3.20 -3.49
C CYS A 51 -4.48 3.19 -4.16
N SER A 52 -5.53 2.86 -3.40
CA SER A 52 -6.91 2.89 -3.90
C SER A 52 -7.34 4.28 -4.37
N PHE A 53 -6.95 5.32 -3.62
CA PHE A 53 -7.22 6.71 -3.99
C PHE A 53 -6.46 7.12 -5.27
N GLY A 54 -5.21 6.68 -5.41
CA GLY A 54 -4.45 6.85 -6.65
C GLY A 54 -5.15 6.21 -7.85
N ILE A 55 -5.65 4.98 -7.70
CA ILE A 55 -6.45 4.30 -8.74
C ILE A 55 -7.71 5.11 -9.06
N TYR A 56 -8.45 5.56 -8.04
CA TYR A 56 -9.64 6.38 -8.21
C TYR A 56 -9.36 7.67 -8.99
N LEU A 57 -8.33 8.44 -8.60
CA LEU A 57 -7.95 9.67 -9.31
C LEU A 57 -7.57 9.40 -10.77
N MET A 58 -6.88 8.30 -11.01
CA MET A 58 -6.54 7.88 -12.36
C MET A 58 -7.80 7.54 -13.16
N GLN A 59 -8.73 6.76 -12.62
CA GLN A 59 -9.97 6.39 -13.30
C GLN A 59 -10.91 7.58 -13.53
N LYS A 60 -11.04 8.48 -12.55
CA LYS A 60 -11.81 9.73 -12.64
C LYS A 60 -11.36 10.59 -13.81
N LYS A 61 -10.06 10.67 -14.09
CA LYS A 61 -9.50 11.46 -15.21
C LYS A 61 -9.92 10.94 -16.59
N ASP A 62 -10.34 9.67 -16.69
CA ASP A 62 -10.80 9.07 -17.96
C ASP A 62 -12.33 9.11 -18.14
N GLY A 63 -13.08 9.79 -17.26
CA GLY A 63 -14.54 9.89 -17.36
C GLY A 63 -15.30 8.59 -17.07
N GLY A 64 -14.62 7.53 -16.59
CA GLY A 64 -15.22 6.20 -16.38
C GLY A 64 -16.04 6.03 -15.09
N ILE A 65 -16.48 7.11 -14.45
CA ILE A 65 -17.37 7.09 -13.27
C ILE A 65 -18.60 7.96 -13.54
N GLU A 66 -18.99 8.07 -14.80
CA GLU A 66 -20.33 8.47 -15.25
C GLU A 66 -21.07 7.22 -15.76
#